data_AF-A0A7K8I6C7-F1
#
_entry.id   AF-A0A7K8I6C7-F1
#
_cell.length_a   1.000
_cell.length_b   1.000
_cell.length_c   1.000
_cell.angle_alpha   90.00
_cell.angle_beta   90.00
_cell.angle_gamma   90.00
#
_symmetry.space_group_name_H-M   'P 1'
#
loop_
_entity.id
_entity.type
_entity.pdbx_description
1 polymer ?
#
loop_
_entity_poly.entity_id
_entity_poly.type
_entity_poly.pdbx_seq_one_letter_code
_entity_poly.pdbx_strand_id
1 'polypeptide(L)' 'MDIFCIKAVSLGDLEEVLISHDGAGPGSGWFLDKIVINHKEGEDAQEVVFPCNRYV' A
#
# COMPACT_ATOMS: atom_id res chain seq x y z
N MET A 1 7.33 2.91 -9.58
CA MET A 1 7.28 2.73 -8.11
C MET A 1 6.99 4.08 -7.54
N ASP A 2 5.85 4.21 -6.89
CA ASP A 2 5.42 5.45 -6.26
C ASP A 2 5.56 5.33 -4.75
N ILE A 3 5.88 6.45 -4.11
CA ILE A 3 6.10 6.52 -2.66
C ILE A 3 5.17 7.59 -2.11
N PHE A 4 4.40 7.23 -1.09
CA PHE A 4 3.44 8.09 -0.43
C PHE A 4 3.74 8.16 1.06
N CYS A 5 3.57 9.35 1.64
CA CYS A 5 3.62 9.56 3.08
C CYS A 5 2.20 9.89 3.57
N ILE A 6 1.62 8.99 4.35
CA ILE A 6 0.25 9.11 4.87
C ILE A 6 0.32 9.26 6.38
N LYS A 7 -0.40 10.23 6.94
CA LYS A 7 -0.62 10.32 8.39
C LYS A 7 -1.81 9.45 8.77
N ALA A 8 -1.61 8.53 9.69
CA ALA A 8 -2.64 7.63 10.21
C ALA A 8 -2.54 7.54 11.73
N VAL A 9 -3.59 7.00 12.35
CA VAL A 9 -3.53 6.50 13.73
C VAL A 9 -2.69 5.22 13.77
N SER A 10 -2.30 4.77 14.97
CA SER A 10 -1.76 3.41 15.13
C SER A 10 -2.83 2.40 14.71
N LEU A 11 -2.45 1.49 13.81
CA LEU A 11 -3.31 0.42 13.31
C LEU A 11 -2.94 -0.93 13.93
N GLY A 12 -1.88 -0.98 14.74
CA GLY A 12 -1.29 -2.22 15.23
C GLY A 12 -0.64 -3.00 14.10
N ASP A 13 -0.73 -4.31 14.18
CA ASP A 13 -0.24 -5.22 13.16
C ASP A 13 -1.13 -5.13 11.89
N LEU A 14 -0.51 -4.81 10.75
CA LEU A 14 -1.23 -4.65 9.49
C LEU A 14 -1.55 -6.00 8.85
N GLU A 15 -2.83 -6.29 8.64
CA GLU A 15 -3.30 -7.57 8.08
C GLU A 15 -3.77 -7.48 6.62
N GLU A 16 -4.37 -6.37 6.20
CA GLU A 16 -4.98 -6.22 4.87
C GLU A 16 -4.75 -4.82 4.28
N VAL A 17 -4.59 -4.74 2.95
CA VAL A 17 -4.53 -3.48 2.19
C VAL A 17 -5.50 -3.53 1.01
N LEU A 18 -6.42 -2.56 0.98
CA LEU A 18 -7.32 -2.34 -0.15
C LEU A 18 -6.76 -1.24 -1.08
N ILE A 19 -6.66 -1.54 -2.37
CA ILE A 19 -6.15 -0.62 -3.39
C ILE A 19 -7.06 -0.61 -4.62
N SER A 20 -7.26 0.58 -5.21
CA SER A 20 -8.05 0.79 -6.42
C SER A 20 -7.54 2.03 -7.18
N HIS A 21 -7.94 2.15 -8.44
CA HIS A 21 -7.71 3.35 -9.25
C HIS A 21 -9.04 4.09 -9.50
N ASP A 22 -8.96 5.39 -9.80
CA ASP A 22 -10.12 6.27 -10.01
C ASP A 22 -10.85 6.06 -11.35
N GLY A 23 -10.41 5.11 -12.18
CA GLY A 23 -11.05 4.80 -13.45
C GLY A 23 -10.86 5.88 -14.53
N ALA A 24 -9.87 6.77 -14.41
CA ALA A 24 -9.68 7.89 -15.34
C ALA A 24 -9.21 7.44 -16.75
N GLY A 25 -10.10 6.84 -17.53
CA GLY A 25 -9.95 6.60 -18.97
C GLY A 25 -9.64 5.15 -19.40
N PRO A 26 -9.75 4.86 -20.71
CA PRO A 26 -9.37 3.57 -21.28
C PRO A 26 -7.88 3.30 -21.07
N GLY A 27 -7.54 2.10 -20.57
CA GLY A 27 -6.15 1.67 -20.39
C GLY A 27 -5.48 2.19 -19.11
N SER A 28 -6.23 2.78 -18.18
CA SER A 28 -5.68 3.33 -16.92
C SER A 28 -5.44 2.29 -15.83
N GLY A 29 -5.58 1.00 -16.15
CA GLY A 29 -5.21 -0.09 -15.27
C GLY A 29 -3.70 -0.24 -15.20
N TRP A 30 -3.19 -0.58 -14.03
CA TRP A 30 -1.75 -0.70 -13.80
C TRP A 30 -1.44 -2.02 -13.12
N PHE A 31 -0.31 -2.64 -13.48
CA PHE A 31 0.12 -3.88 -12.84
C PHE A 31 0.78 -3.55 -11.50
N LEU A 32 0.22 -4.08 -10.43
CA LEU A 32 0.76 -3.94 -9.08
C LEU A 32 1.47 -5.23 -8.67
N ASP A 33 2.80 -5.17 -8.52
CA ASP A 33 3.61 -6.26 -7.99
C ASP A 33 3.33 -6.45 -6.49
N LYS A 34 3.60 -5.43 -5.68
CA LYS A 34 3.45 -5.45 -4.23
C LYS A 34 3.30 -4.04 -3.65
N ILE A 35 2.75 -3.96 -2.44
CA ILE A 35 2.75 -2.76 -1.60
C ILE A 35 3.72 -3.01 -0.44
N VAL A 36 4.57 -2.03 -0.15
CA VAL A 36 5.47 -2.06 1.01
C VAL A 36 5.09 -0.90 1.92
N ILE A 37 4.68 -1.22 3.15
CA ILE A 37 4.30 -0.23 4.16
C ILE A 37 5.40 -0.19 5.21
N ASN A 38 6.00 0.99 5.35
CA ASN A 38 6.93 1.30 6.42
C ASN A 38 6.19 2.16 7.45
N HIS A 39 6.02 1.65 8.67
CA HIS A 39 5.39 2.40 9.76
C HIS A 39 6.22 2.32 11.04
N LYS A 40 5.96 3.26 11.95
CA LYS A 40 6.59 3.30 13.27
C LYS A 40 5.51 3.32 14.32
N GLU A 41 5.59 2.40 15.27
CA GLU A 41 4.76 2.39 16.47
C GLU A 41 5.69 2.50 17.68
N GLY A 42 5.63 3.65 18.36
CA GLY A 42 6.58 3.96 19.43
C GLY A 42 8.01 4.06 18.90
N GLU A 43 8.91 3.25 19.47
CA GLU A 43 10.32 3.17 19.07
C GLU A 43 10.57 2.13 17.97
N ASP A 44 9.58 1.26 17.70
CA ASP A 44 9.72 0.16 16.76
C ASP A 44 9.37 0.61 15.33
N ALA A 45 10.30 0.35 14.41
CA ALA A 45 10.07 0.52 12.99
C ALA A 45 9.75 -0.85 12.37
N GLN A 46 8.64 -0.91 11.64
CA GLN A 46 8.17 -2.12 10.98
C GLN A 46 8.05 -1.90 9.47
N GLU A 47 8.40 -2.94 8.71
CA GLU A 47 8.19 -3.03 7.27
C GLU A 47 7.32 -4.25 6.98
N VAL A 48 6.19 -4.02 6.30
CA VAL A 48 5.24 -5.09 5.93
C VAL A 48 5.06 -5.09 4.41
N VAL A 49 5.07 -6.29 3.82
CA VAL A 49 4.94 -6.50 2.38
C VAL A 49 3.64 -7.20 2.05
N PHE A 50 2.83 -6.55 1.20
CA PHE A 50 1.57 -7.09 0.67
C PHE A 50 1.76 -7.41 -0.83
N PRO A 51 2.06 -8.66 -1.20
CA PRO A 51 2.14 -9.05 -2.61
C PRO A 51 0.76 -9.01 -3.27
N CYS A 52 0.69 -8.50 -4.51
CA CYS A 52 -0.57 -8.37 -5.25
C CYS A 52 -0.53 -9.12 -6.58
N ASN A 53 0.51 -8.91 -7.39
CA ASN A 53 0.75 -9.55 -8.68
C ASN A 53 -0.45 -9.56 -9.65
N ARG A 54 -1.20 -8.46 -9.74
CA ARG A 54 -2.37 -8.33 -10.63
C ARG A 54 -2.52 -6.92 -11.19
N TYR A 55 -3.30 -6.79 -12.26
CA TYR A 55 -3.76 -5.49 -12.75
C TYR A 55 -4.85 -4.95 -11.81
N VAL A 56 -4.70 -3.70 -11.41
CA VAL A 56 -5.61 -2.93 -10.55
C VAL A 56 -6.17 -1.72 -11.29
#